data_AF-A0AA50TA98-F1
#
_entry.id   AF-A0AA50TA98-F1
#
_cell.length_a   1.000
_cell.length_b   1.000
_cell.length_c   1.000
_cell.angle_alpha   90.00
_cell.angle_beta   90.00
_cell.angle_gamma   90.00
#
_symmetry.space_group_name_H-M   'P 1'
#
loop_
_entity.id
_entity.type
_entity.pdbx_description
1 polymer ?
#
loop_
_entity_poly.entity_id
_entity_poly.type
_entity_poly.pdbx_seq_one_letter_code
_entity_poly.pdbx_strand_id
1 'polypeptide(L)' 'QSEVEELFAPTFGPENPFQTQQMKANRNILSGYVEKAHMSEFQFENQRRTFASYGYAVDPS' A
#
# COMPACT_ATOMS: atom_id res chain seq x y z
N GLN A 1 -4.74 -19.99 20.88
CA GLN A 1 -4.85 -18.78 20.04
C GLN A 1 -3.60 -18.76 19.17
N SER A 2 -3.73 -18.47 17.87
CA SER A 2 -2.58 -18.45 16.96
C SER A 2 -1.88 -17.09 17.05
N GLU A 3 -0.55 -17.09 16.98
CA GLU A 3 0.29 -15.87 17.00
C GLU A 3 -0.06 -14.90 15.86
N VAL A 4 -0.56 -15.42 14.74
CA VAL A 4 -1.09 -14.64 13.61
C VAL A 4 -2.29 -13.79 14.04
N GLU A 5 -3.23 -14.36 14.79
CA GLU A 5 -4.44 -13.63 15.21
C GLU A 5 -4.12 -12.55 16.25
N GLU A 6 -3.09 -12.77 17.07
CA GLU A 6 -2.58 -11.75 17.98
C GLU A 6 -1.88 -10.61 17.23
N LEU A 7 -1.05 -10.92 16.22
CA LEU A 7 -0.32 -9.92 15.44
C LEU A 7 -1.25 -8.99 14.63
N PHE A 8 -2.36 -9.53 14.12
CA PHE A 8 -3.32 -8.79 13.30
C PHE A 8 -4.57 -8.32 14.08
N ALA A 9 -4.54 -8.38 15.41
CA ALA A 9 -5.64 -7.89 16.24
C ALA A 9 -5.85 -6.37 16.05
N PRO A 10 -7.11 -5.90 15.95
CA PRO A 10 -7.41 -4.49 15.77
C PRO A 10 -7.09 -3.66 17.03
N THR A 11 -6.81 -2.37 16.83
CA THR A 11 -6.71 -1.41 17.94
C THR A 11 -8.10 -1.02 18.44
N PHE A 12 -8.27 -0.91 19.75
CA PHE A 12 -9.54 -0.53 20.39
C PHE A 12 -9.56 0.95 20.78
N GLY A 13 -10.74 1.57 20.67
CA GLY A 13 -10.97 2.97 21.03
C GLY A 13 -11.26 3.88 19.82
N PRO A 14 -11.72 5.12 20.06
CA PRO A 14 -12.03 6.05 18.98
C PRO A 14 -10.75 6.59 18.31
N GLU A 15 -10.80 6.81 16.99
CA GLU A 15 -9.75 7.53 16.28
C GLU A 15 -9.64 8.99 16.72
N ASN A 16 -8.44 9.56 16.64
CA ASN A 16 -8.23 10.99 16.88
C ASN A 16 -8.89 11.83 15.75
N PRO A 17 -9.88 12.69 16.06
CA PRO A 17 -10.57 13.49 15.06
C PRO A 17 -9.75 14.68 14.54
N PHE A 18 -8.64 15.04 15.20
CA PHE A 18 -7.81 16.19 14.84
C PHE A 18 -6.72 15.88 13.81
N GLN A 19 -6.62 14.64 13.35
CA GLN A 19 -5.66 14.25 12.32
C GLN A 19 -6.20 14.53 10.92
N THR A 20 -5.36 15.11 10.06
CA THR A 20 -5.66 15.19 8.62
C THR A 20 -5.61 13.79 7.99
N GLN A 21 -6.17 13.62 6.78
CA GLN A 21 -6.10 12.34 6.06
C GLN A 21 -4.66 11.84 5.88
N GLN A 22 -3.74 12.76 5.57
CA GLN A 22 -2.31 12.44 5.43
C GLN A 22 -1.66 12.02 6.75
N MET A 23 -2.14 12.53 7.89
CA MET A 23 -1.64 12.15 9.22
C MET A 23 -2.18 10.78 9.66
N LYS A 24 -3.38 10.42 9.21
CA LYS A 24 -4.00 9.11 9.47
C LYS A 24 -3.38 7.98 8.63
N ALA A 25 -2.81 8.31 7.47
CA ALA A 25 -2.20 7.31 6.59
C ALA A 25 -0.95 6.67 7.22
N ASN A 26 -0.82 5.36 7.08
CA ASN A 26 0.43 4.65 7.39
C ASN A 26 1.53 5.14 6.44
N ARG A 27 2.53 5.83 6.98
CA ARG A 27 3.57 6.48 6.19
C ARG A 27 4.95 6.35 6.83
N ASN A 28 5.96 6.14 6.01
CA ASN A 28 7.37 6.15 6.42
C ASN A 28 8.14 7.36 5.86
N ILE A 29 7.53 8.11 4.94
CA ILE A 29 7.97 9.42 4.45
C ILE A 29 6.79 10.40 4.45
N LEU A 30 7.04 11.68 4.19
CA LEU A 30 5.98 12.70 4.26
C LEU A 30 4.81 12.40 3.31
N SER A 31 5.09 11.92 2.10
CA SER A 31 4.11 11.69 1.05
C SER A 31 3.47 10.30 1.04
N GLY A 32 3.86 9.38 1.93
CA GLY A 32 3.28 8.04 1.96
C GLY A 32 4.22 6.97 2.48
N TYR A 33 4.03 5.75 1.97
CA TYR A 33 4.78 4.56 2.36
C TYR A 33 5.60 4.04 1.18
N VAL A 34 6.90 3.84 1.38
CA VAL A 34 7.82 3.31 0.36
C VAL A 34 8.50 2.05 0.90
N GLU A 35 8.36 0.94 0.18
CA GLU A 35 9.04 -0.31 0.47
C GLU A 35 9.65 -0.93 -0.80
N LYS A 36 10.62 -1.81 -0.62
CA LYS A 36 11.24 -2.54 -1.75
C LYS A 36 10.32 -3.69 -2.15
N ALA A 37 9.73 -3.60 -3.34
CA ALA A 37 8.99 -4.71 -3.95
C ALA A 37 9.93 -5.60 -4.80
N HIS A 38 9.70 -6.90 -4.74
CA HIS A 38 10.38 -7.88 -5.60
C HIS A 38 9.42 -8.33 -6.72
N MET A 39 9.41 -7.60 -7.83
CA MET A 39 8.59 -7.90 -9.02
C MET A 39 9.47 -8.40 -10.17
N SER A 40 8.91 -9.23 -11.05
CA SER A 40 9.59 -9.60 -12.30
C SER A 40 9.73 -8.37 -13.20
N GLU A 41 10.96 -8.10 -13.68
CA GLU A 41 11.25 -6.98 -14.60
C GLU A 41 10.41 -7.05 -15.88
N PHE A 42 10.23 -8.26 -16.43
CA PHE A 42 9.40 -8.48 -17.61
C PHE A 42 7.93 -8.11 -17.34
N GLN A 43 7.37 -8.56 -16.21
CA GLN A 43 5.97 -8.26 -15.87
C GLN A 43 5.75 -6.77 -15.64
N PHE A 44 6.68 -6.12 -14.92
CA PHE A 44 6.64 -4.68 -14.70
C PHE A 44 6.65 -3.90 -16.02
N GLU A 45 7.62 -4.20 -16.90
CA GLU A 45 7.76 -3.49 -18.16
C GLU A 45 6.57 -3.74 -19.11
N ASN A 46 6.03 -4.96 -19.11
CA ASN A 46 4.82 -5.29 -19.87
C ASN A 46 3.62 -4.47 -19.41
N GLN A 47 3.37 -4.38 -18.09
CA GLN A 47 2.25 -3.58 -17.55
C GLN A 47 2.48 -2.08 -17.78
N ARG A 48 3.72 -1.59 -17.62
CA ARG A 48 4.08 -0.20 -17.88
C ARG A 48 3.79 0.21 -19.33
N ARG A 49 4.16 -0.64 -20.30
CA ARG A 49 3.88 -0.41 -21.73
C ARG A 49 2.39 -0.51 -22.03
N THR A 50 1.70 -1.51 -21.49
CA THR A 50 0.26 -1.69 -21.68
C THR A 50 -0.50 -0.44 -21.22
N PHE A 51 -0.16 0.11 -20.05
CA PHE A 51 -0.77 1.35 -19.57
C PHE A 51 -0.46 2.54 -20.48
N ALA A 52 0.81 2.70 -20.88
CA ALA A 52 1.21 3.79 -21.77
C ALA A 52 0.56 3.73 -23.16
N SER A 53 0.30 2.53 -23.69
CA SER A 53 -0.27 2.32 -25.02
C SER A 53 -1.80 2.26 -25.05
N TYR A 54 -2.43 1.67 -24.03
CA TYR A 54 -3.86 1.36 -24.04
C TYR A 54 -4.64 1.96 -22.87
N GLY A 55 -3.96 2.59 -21.89
CA GLY A 55 -4.60 3.26 -20.75
C GLY A 55 -5.10 2.32 -19.65
N TYR A 56 -4.72 1.04 -19.67
CA TYR A 56 -5.06 0.08 -18.62
C TYR A 56 -3.87 -0.80 -18.24
N ALA A 57 -3.88 -1.31 -17.01
CA ALA A 57 -2.94 -2.30 -16.49
C ALA A 57 -3.58 -3.04 -15.32
N VAL A 58 -2.95 -4.12 -14.87
CA VAL A 58 -3.32 -4.82 -13.62
C VAL A 58 -2.86 -3.97 -12.43
N ASP A 59 -3.70 -3.89 -11.40
CA ASP A 59 -3.40 -3.21 -10.13
C ASP A 59 -2.21 -3.90 -9.41
N PRO A 60 -1.11 -3.18 -9.12
CA PRO A 60 0.05 -3.74 -8.42
C PRO A 60 -0.03 -3.61 -6.88
N SER A 61 -1.17 -3.19 -6.33
CA SER A 61 -1.38 -2.96 -4.88
C SER A 61 -1.62 -4.20 -4.03
#